data_AF-A0A847A5I6-F1
#
_entry.id   AF-A0A847A5I6-F1
#
_cell.length_a   1.000
_cell.length_b   1.000
_cell.length_c   1.000
_cell.angle_alpha   90.00
_cell.angle_beta   90.00
_cell.angle_gamma   90.00
#
_symmetry.space_group_name_H-M   'P 1'
#
loop_
_entity.id
_entity.type
_entity.pdbx_description
1 polymer ?
#
loop_
_entity_poly.entity_id
_entity_poly.type
_entity_poly.pdbx_seq_one_letter_code
_entity_poly.pdbx_strand_id
1 'polypeptide(L)'
;MKVANRASGGRLRAAELAAVCLELCAVGAHLAQAGWCAGELLPSEVRRVGCRVSRIAPRRGVANLRGRFRAWRHLRSGHEPGCHLFGMTRGTVERLLTDWGGAESAALVIDAFDEAVEEIQAGSWPRLQPIEVLTHLVGRRITVCAPTDQNERCDLAG
;
A
#
# COMPACT_ATOMS: atom_id res chain seq x y z
N MET A 1 10.90 17.52 -16.59
CA MET A 1 9.59 17.85 -15.97
C MET A 1 9.17 16.71 -15.04
N LYS A 2 9.23 16.94 -13.72
CA LYS A 2 8.64 16.04 -12.71
C LYS A 2 7.12 16.19 -12.81
N VAL A 3 6.42 15.17 -13.30
CA VAL A 3 4.98 15.07 -13.07
C VAL A 3 4.83 14.73 -11.60
N ALA A 4 4.60 15.75 -10.77
CA ALA A 4 4.22 15.57 -9.39
C ALA A 4 2.85 14.89 -9.41
N ASN A 5 2.84 13.59 -9.14
CA ASN A 5 1.62 12.82 -8.91
C ASN A 5 1.08 13.17 -7.52
N ARG A 6 0.92 14.47 -7.23
CA ARG A 6 0.21 14.93 -6.05
C ARG A 6 -1.26 14.64 -6.36
N ALA A 7 -1.80 13.57 -5.77
CA ALA A 7 -3.23 13.50 -5.58
C ALA A 7 -3.63 14.82 -4.90
N SER A 8 -4.43 15.63 -5.58
CA SER A 8 -4.78 17.00 -5.23
C SER A 8 -5.72 17.10 -4.01
N GLY A 9 -5.64 16.16 -3.07
CA GLY A 9 -6.31 16.19 -1.77
C GLY A 9 -5.26 16.34 -0.66
N GLY A 10 -5.64 16.94 0.47
CA GLY A 10 -4.74 17.07 1.63
C GLY A 10 -4.15 15.73 2.09
N ARG A 11 -3.15 15.78 2.97
CA ARG A 11 -2.60 14.57 3.60
C ARG A 11 -3.73 13.80 4.29
N LEU A 12 -3.78 12.49 4.07
CA LEU A 12 -4.76 11.61 4.69
C LEU A 12 -4.51 11.50 6.19
N ARG A 13 -5.58 11.52 6.98
CA ARG A 13 -5.49 11.20 8.42
C ARG A 13 -5.31 9.70 8.60
N ALA A 14 -4.85 9.26 9.77
CA ALA A 14 -4.65 7.84 10.06
C ALA A 14 -5.88 6.95 9.76
N ALA A 15 -7.10 7.44 10.05
CA ALA A 15 -8.35 6.73 9.73
C ALA A 15 -8.57 6.51 8.23
N GLU A 16 -8.27 7.50 7.40
CA GLU A 16 -8.39 7.43 5.94
C GLU A 16 -7.24 6.62 5.33
N LEU A 17 -6.05 6.80 5.90
CA LEU A 17 -4.85 6.08 5.51
C LEU A 17 -4.94 4.58 5.81
N ALA A 18 -5.62 4.21 6.89
CA ALA A 18 -5.94 2.83 7.23
C ALA A 18 -6.81 2.17 6.14
N ALA A 19 -7.84 2.86 5.64
CA ALA A 19 -8.67 2.35 4.54
C ALA A 19 -7.83 2.10 3.27
N VAL A 20 -6.93 3.03 2.94
CA VAL A 20 -6.00 2.88 1.79
C VAL A 20 -5.00 1.74 2.02
N CYS A 21 -4.51 1.56 3.24
CA CYS A 21 -3.61 0.46 3.59
C CYS A 21 -4.30 -0.90 3.39
N LEU A 22 -5.57 -1.03 3.82
CA LEU A 22 -6.34 -2.25 3.63
C LEU A 22 -6.54 -2.57 2.14
N GLU A 23 -6.91 -1.60 1.32
CA GLU A 23 -7.00 -1.80 -0.13
C GLU A 23 -5.65 -2.21 -0.72
N LEU A 24 -4.58 -1.50 -0.35
CA LEU A 24 -3.22 -1.79 -0.83
C LEU A 24 -2.81 -3.22 -0.50
N CYS A 25 -3.03 -3.66 0.74
CA CYS A 25 -2.72 -5.00 1.18
C CYS A 25 -3.65 -6.06 0.56
N ALA A 26 -4.92 -5.72 0.28
CA ALA A 26 -5.84 -6.62 -0.42
C ALA A 26 -5.39 -6.89 -1.86
N VAL A 27 -5.06 -5.82 -2.61
CA VAL A 27 -4.49 -5.93 -3.96
C VAL A 27 -3.19 -6.74 -3.92
N GLY A 28 -2.33 -6.47 -2.96
CA GLY A 28 -1.08 -7.18 -2.78
C GLY A 28 -1.27 -8.66 -2.41
N ALA A 29 -2.19 -8.99 -1.52
CA ALA A 29 -2.52 -10.37 -1.16
C ALA A 29 -3.03 -11.16 -2.38
N HIS A 30 -3.84 -10.54 -3.24
CA HIS A 30 -4.23 -11.15 -4.51
C HIS A 30 -3.05 -11.43 -5.44
N LEU A 31 -2.06 -10.54 -5.49
CA LEU A 31 -0.82 -10.79 -6.24
C LEU A 31 -0.05 -11.97 -5.64
N ALA A 32 0.11 -12.02 -4.32
CA ALA A 32 0.82 -13.09 -3.63
C ALA A 32 0.16 -14.46 -3.87
N GLN A 33 -1.17 -14.53 -3.79
CA GLN A 33 -1.94 -15.74 -4.10
C GLN A 33 -1.73 -16.23 -5.54
N ALA A 34 -1.52 -15.30 -6.47
CA ALA A 34 -1.19 -15.60 -7.86
C ALA A 34 0.31 -15.88 -8.09
N GLY A 35 1.13 -15.96 -7.03
CA GLY A 35 2.57 -16.21 -7.11
C GLY A 35 3.40 -14.98 -7.50
N TRP A 36 2.84 -13.78 -7.44
CA TRP A 36 3.51 -12.53 -7.79
C TRP A 36 3.85 -11.69 -6.55
N CYS A 37 4.99 -11.02 -6.61
CA CYS A 37 5.34 -9.97 -5.66
C CYS A 37 5.37 -8.62 -6.39
N ALA A 38 4.67 -7.63 -5.86
CA ALA A 38 4.75 -6.26 -6.34
C ALA A 38 6.15 -5.65 -6.13
N GLY A 39 6.90 -6.20 -5.16
CA GLY A 39 8.26 -5.81 -4.83
C GLY A 39 8.33 -4.39 -4.27
N GLU A 40 9.44 -3.72 -4.54
CA GLU A 40 9.71 -2.37 -4.05
C GLU A 40 9.09 -1.29 -4.95
N LEU A 41 7.87 -0.86 -4.61
CA LEU A 41 7.17 0.21 -5.32
C LEU A 41 7.54 1.60 -4.78
N LEU A 42 7.63 2.57 -5.67
CA LEU A 42 7.75 3.99 -5.33
C LEU A 42 6.37 4.69 -5.39
N PRO A 43 6.18 5.81 -4.66
CA PRO A 43 4.93 6.58 -4.74
C PRO A 43 4.57 7.05 -6.16
N SER A 44 5.57 7.33 -6.99
CA SER A 44 5.36 7.70 -8.40
C SER A 44 4.92 6.54 -9.30
N GLU A 45 4.91 5.31 -8.79
CA GLU A 45 4.52 4.09 -9.52
C GLU A 45 3.13 3.60 -9.12
N VAL A 46 2.50 4.25 -8.15
CA VAL A 46 1.18 3.90 -7.63
C VAL A 46 0.26 5.10 -7.74
N ARG A 47 -0.93 4.88 -8.28
CA ARG A 47 -2.01 5.86 -8.31
C ARG A 47 -3.01 5.50 -7.24
N ARG A 48 -3.37 6.50 -6.42
CA ARG A 48 -4.44 6.43 -5.45
C ARG A 48 -5.59 7.34 -5.89
N VAL A 49 -6.82 6.83 -5.87
CA VAL A 49 -8.06 7.61 -6.07
C VAL A 49 -9.05 7.15 -4.99
N GLY A 50 -9.45 8.05 -4.08
CA GLY A 50 -10.13 7.66 -2.85
C GLY A 50 -9.34 6.59 -2.09
N CYS A 51 -9.99 5.47 -1.76
CA CYS A 51 -9.34 4.29 -1.18
C CYS A 51 -8.62 3.41 -2.21
N ARG A 52 -8.98 3.49 -3.49
CA ARG A 52 -8.50 2.56 -4.52
C ARG A 52 -7.05 2.83 -4.88
N VAL A 53 -6.28 1.76 -5.02
CA VAL A 53 -4.90 1.82 -5.50
C VAL A 53 -4.73 1.05 -6.80
N SER A 54 -3.91 1.59 -7.70
CA SER A 54 -3.58 0.92 -8.97
C SER A 54 -2.15 1.24 -9.37
N ARG A 55 -1.51 0.31 -10.09
CA ARG A 55 -0.16 0.54 -10.60
C ARG A 55 -0.20 1.50 -11.78
N ILE A 56 0.72 2.47 -11.79
CA ILE A 56 0.94 3.33 -12.95
C ILE A 56 1.81 2.56 -13.94
N ALA A 57 1.31 2.41 -15.17
CA ALA A 57 2.08 1.77 -16.23
C ALA A 57 3.43 2.48 -16.40
N PRO A 58 4.55 1.75 -16.43
CA PRO A 58 5.86 2.37 -16.59
C PRO A 58 5.91 3.10 -17.92
N ARG A 59 6.27 4.39 -17.89
CA ARG A 59 6.60 5.13 -19.12
C ARG A 59 7.83 4.49 -19.76
N ARG A 60 7.81 4.34 -21.10
CA ARG A 60 8.96 3.80 -21.85
C ARG A 60 10.23 4.61 -21.52
N GLY A 61 11.37 3.93 -21.31
CA GLY A 61 12.67 4.57 -21.05
C GLY A 61 13.30 4.26 -19.69
N VAL A 62 14.10 5.19 -19.15
CA VAL A 62 14.98 5.01 -17.96
C VAL A 62 14.21 4.62 -16.69
N ALA A 63 12.97 5.09 -16.53
CA ALA A 63 12.11 4.71 -15.41
C ALA A 63 11.82 3.19 -15.38
N ASN A 64 11.63 2.59 -16.55
CA ASN A 64 11.43 1.15 -16.70
C ASN A 64 12.70 0.38 -16.30
N LEU A 65 13.89 0.85 -16.71
CA LEU A 65 15.16 0.22 -16.32
C LEU A 65 15.38 0.23 -14.80
N ARG A 66 15.12 1.36 -14.14
CA ARG A 66 15.23 1.46 -12.67
C ARG A 66 14.23 0.56 -11.95
N GLY A 67 13.00 0.47 -12.45
CA GLY A 67 11.99 -0.46 -11.92
C GLY A 67 12.42 -1.92 -12.04
N ARG A 68 12.95 -2.31 -13.21
CA ARG A 68 13.48 -3.67 -13.44
C ARG A 68 14.68 -3.98 -12.54
N PHE A 69 15.59 -3.03 -12.34
CA PHE A 69 16.71 -3.21 -11.42
C PHE A 69 16.26 -3.43 -9.98
N ARG A 70 15.27 -2.65 -9.49
CA ARG A 70 14.69 -2.87 -8.15
C ARG A 70 14.02 -4.23 -8.03
N ALA A 71 13.26 -4.64 -9.04
CA ALA A 71 12.65 -5.97 -9.08
C ALA A 71 13.71 -7.08 -9.01
N TRP A 72 14.77 -6.98 -9.81
CA TRP A 72 15.87 -7.94 -9.77
C TRP A 72 16.58 -7.97 -8.41
N ARG A 73 16.86 -6.79 -7.84
CA ARG A 73 17.46 -6.68 -6.50
C ARG A 73 16.59 -7.33 -5.44
N HIS A 74 15.28 -7.08 -5.47
CA HIS A 74 14.32 -7.68 -4.54
C HIS A 74 14.33 -9.22 -4.64
N LEU A 75 14.26 -9.75 -5.87
CA LEU A 75 14.35 -11.20 -6.09
C LEU A 75 15.66 -11.80 -5.55
N ARG A 76 16.77 -11.06 -5.64
CA ARG A 76 18.07 -11.50 -5.13
C ARG A 76 18.20 -11.39 -3.61
N SER A 77 17.58 -10.38 -2.99
CA SER A 77 17.62 -10.17 -1.55
C SER A 77 16.70 -11.11 -0.78
N GLY A 78 15.73 -11.73 -1.45
CA GLY A 78 14.75 -12.62 -0.84
C GLY A 78 13.46 -11.89 -0.45
N HIS A 79 12.43 -12.69 -0.16
CA HIS A 79 11.11 -12.20 0.23
C HIS A 79 11.01 -12.20 1.75
N GLU A 80 10.56 -11.07 2.30
CA GLU A 80 10.24 -10.95 3.72
C GLU A 80 8.78 -11.37 3.98
N PRO A 81 8.36 -11.58 5.24
CA PRO A 81 7.03 -12.06 5.57
C PRO A 81 5.89 -11.22 4.96
N GLY A 82 6.03 -9.89 4.97
CA GLY A 82 5.06 -8.99 4.32
C GLY A 82 4.87 -9.28 2.83
N CYS A 83 5.92 -9.73 2.12
CA CYS A 83 5.82 -10.10 0.72
C CYS A 83 5.00 -11.37 0.51
N HIS A 84 5.18 -12.35 1.40
CA HIS A 84 4.44 -13.61 1.32
C HIS A 84 2.96 -13.42 1.68
N LEU A 85 2.66 -12.56 2.65
CA LEU A 85 1.31 -12.36 3.16
C LEU A 85 0.51 -11.34 2.34
N PHE A 86 1.16 -10.25 1.93
CA PHE A 86 0.53 -9.08 1.31
C PHE A 86 1.15 -8.69 -0.04
N GLY A 87 1.99 -9.54 -0.64
CA GLY A 87 2.54 -9.32 -1.98
C GLY A 87 3.44 -8.09 -2.12
N MET A 88 3.87 -7.48 -1.02
CA MET A 88 4.75 -6.31 -1.02
C MET A 88 5.58 -6.22 0.24
N THR A 89 6.68 -5.48 0.18
CA THR A 89 7.54 -5.27 1.34
C THR A 89 6.90 -4.30 2.34
N ARG A 90 7.18 -4.47 3.64
CA ARG A 90 6.88 -3.51 4.72
C ARG A 90 7.39 -2.13 4.32
N GLY A 91 8.63 -2.04 3.82
CA GLY A 91 9.22 -0.78 3.37
C GLY A 91 8.51 -0.13 2.18
N THR A 92 7.73 -0.90 1.40
CA THR A 92 6.85 -0.35 0.36
C THR A 92 5.58 0.21 0.97
N VAL A 93 4.93 -0.54 1.87
CA VAL A 93 3.75 -0.07 2.59
C VAL A 93 4.06 1.24 3.31
N GLU A 94 5.09 1.26 4.15
CA GLU A 94 5.52 2.43 4.93
C GLU A 94 5.80 3.65 4.04
N ARG A 95 6.53 3.45 2.94
CA ARG A 95 6.85 4.53 2.01
C ARG A 95 5.61 5.14 1.36
N LEU A 96 4.67 4.31 0.90
CA LEU A 96 3.45 4.78 0.28
C LEU A 96 2.54 5.48 1.30
N LEU A 97 2.38 4.91 2.48
CA LEU A 97 1.57 5.51 3.53
C LEU A 97 2.16 6.86 4.01
N THR A 98 3.48 6.95 4.14
CA THR A 98 4.17 8.19 4.50
C THR A 98 4.00 9.28 3.44
N ASP A 99 4.03 8.92 2.15
CA ASP A 99 3.80 9.87 1.06
C ASP A 99 2.36 10.43 1.08
N TRP A 100 1.36 9.59 1.38
CA TRP A 100 -0.05 9.98 1.36
C TRP A 100 -0.56 10.65 2.65
N GLY A 101 -0.08 10.22 3.82
CA GLY A 101 -0.56 10.71 5.13
C GLY A 101 0.47 11.45 5.98
N GLY A 102 1.76 11.39 5.63
CA GLY A 102 2.84 11.86 6.48
C GLY A 102 3.25 10.83 7.54
N ALA A 103 4.42 11.07 8.16
CA ALA A 103 5.08 10.10 9.05
C ALA A 103 4.23 9.70 10.27
N GLU A 104 3.57 10.66 10.93
CA GLU A 104 2.76 10.39 12.13
C GLU A 104 1.56 9.49 11.85
N SER A 105 0.78 9.80 10.79
CA SER A 105 -0.36 8.98 10.40
C SER A 105 0.09 7.61 9.88
N ALA A 106 1.21 7.56 9.15
CA ALA A 106 1.77 6.31 8.65
C ALA A 106 2.20 5.38 9.80
N ALA A 107 2.87 5.91 10.83
CA ALA A 107 3.35 5.12 11.96
C ALA A 107 2.21 4.33 12.64
N LEU A 108 1.08 5.00 12.92
CA LEU A 108 -0.10 4.36 13.54
C LEU A 108 -0.63 3.17 12.74
N VAL A 109 -0.64 3.29 11.40
CA VAL A 109 -1.12 2.23 10.51
C VAL A 109 -0.08 1.13 10.35
N ILE A 110 1.20 1.49 10.31
CA ILE A 110 2.31 0.53 10.20
C ILE A 110 2.42 -0.34 11.45
N ASP A 111 2.20 0.21 12.64
CA ASP A 111 2.19 -0.58 13.87
C ASP A 111 1.09 -1.67 13.85
N ALA A 112 -0.05 -1.39 13.23
CA ALA A 112 -1.12 -2.39 13.05
C ALA A 112 -0.79 -3.41 11.96
N PHE A 113 -0.09 -2.99 10.90
CA PHE A 113 0.40 -3.88 9.84
C PHE A 113 1.45 -4.86 10.38
N ASP A 114 2.41 -4.38 11.16
CA ASP A 114 3.46 -5.20 11.75
C ASP A 114 2.88 -6.23 12.73
N GLU A 115 1.98 -5.80 13.61
CA GLU A 115 1.25 -6.70 14.51
C GLU A 115 0.54 -7.80 13.71
N ALA A 116 -0.10 -7.45 12.58
CA ALA A 116 -0.76 -8.44 11.73
C ALA A 116 0.22 -9.45 11.13
N VAL A 117 1.38 -8.99 10.65
CA VAL A 117 2.42 -9.88 10.14
C VAL A 117 2.91 -10.83 11.23
N GLU A 118 3.22 -10.32 12.41
CA GLU A 118 3.70 -11.10 13.55
C GLU A 118 2.68 -12.15 14.01
N GLU A 119 1.41 -11.75 14.18
CA GLU A 119 0.32 -12.64 14.61
C GLU A 119 0.04 -13.77 13.60
N ILE A 120 0.13 -13.47 12.31
CA ILE A 120 -0.02 -14.50 11.26
C ILE A 120 1.16 -15.46 11.29
N GLN A 121 2.39 -14.96 11.42
CA GLN A 121 3.58 -15.80 11.49
C GLN A 121 3.62 -16.68 12.74
N ALA A 122 3.09 -16.19 13.85
CA ALA A 122 2.91 -16.96 15.08
C ALA A 122 1.86 -18.08 14.94
N GLY A 123 1.05 -18.06 13.87
CA GLY A 123 0.00 -19.06 13.63
C GLY A 123 -1.24 -18.83 14.50
N SER A 124 -1.42 -17.64 15.08
CA SER A 124 -2.54 -17.31 15.96
C SER A 124 -3.91 -17.36 15.25
N TRP A 125 -3.92 -17.29 13.92
CA TRP A 125 -5.12 -17.14 13.10
C TRP A 125 -5.25 -18.21 12.00
N PRO A 126 -5.37 -19.52 12.34
CA PRO A 126 -5.28 -20.61 11.37
C PRO A 126 -6.44 -20.67 10.35
N ARG A 127 -7.51 -19.91 10.58
CA ARG A 127 -8.72 -19.91 9.73
C ARG A 127 -8.95 -18.60 8.99
N LEU A 128 -8.16 -17.56 9.27
CA LEU A 128 -8.33 -16.27 8.63
C LEU A 128 -7.28 -16.06 7.55
N GLN A 129 -7.69 -15.45 6.46
CA GLN A 129 -6.80 -14.92 5.44
C GLN A 129 -6.01 -13.73 6.01
N PRO A 130 -4.79 -13.47 5.51
CA PRO A 130 -3.97 -12.35 5.96
C PRO A 130 -4.71 -11.01 5.99
N ILE A 131 -5.54 -10.75 4.97
CA ILE A 131 -6.31 -9.51 4.88
C ILE A 131 -7.40 -9.40 5.95
N GLU A 132 -7.98 -10.52 6.38
CA GLU A 132 -9.00 -10.53 7.44
C GLU A 132 -8.36 -10.23 8.80
N VAL A 133 -7.18 -10.81 9.07
CA VAL A 133 -6.39 -10.51 10.29
C VAL A 133 -6.00 -9.04 10.33
N LEU A 134 -5.44 -8.52 9.22
CA LEU A 134 -5.08 -7.10 9.13
C LEU A 134 -6.29 -6.18 9.33
N THR A 135 -7.42 -6.49 8.69
CA THR A 135 -8.67 -5.72 8.85
C THR A 135 -9.13 -5.69 10.31
N HIS A 136 -9.07 -6.83 11.00
CA HIS A 136 -9.43 -6.92 12.41
C HIS A 136 -8.52 -6.07 13.30
N LEU A 137 -7.20 -6.19 13.14
CA LEU A 137 -6.23 -5.48 13.99
C LEU A 137 -6.23 -3.98 13.74
N VAL A 138 -6.36 -3.56 12.48
CA VAL A 138 -6.56 -2.16 12.12
C VAL A 138 -7.88 -1.63 12.73
N GLY A 139 -9.00 -2.34 12.56
CA GLY A 139 -10.30 -1.92 13.07
C GLY A 139 -10.39 -1.85 14.60
N ARG A 140 -9.58 -2.65 15.32
CA ARG A 140 -9.47 -2.60 16.78
C ARG A 140 -8.75 -1.34 17.28
N ARG A 141 -7.83 -0.78 16.49
CA ARG A 141 -6.98 0.36 16.88
C ARG A 141 -7.45 1.68 16.27
N ILE A 142 -8.00 1.64 15.07
CA ILE A 142 -8.33 2.81 14.25
C ILE A 142 -9.76 2.67 13.75
N THR A 143 -10.59 3.67 14.03
CA THR A 143 -11.91 3.79 13.39
C THR A 143 -11.69 4.14 11.92
N VAL A 144 -11.72 3.11 11.06
CA VAL A 144 -11.46 3.25 9.63
C VAL A 144 -12.54 4.10 8.96
N CYS A 145 -12.11 5.08 8.17
CA CYS A 145 -13.00 5.94 7.40
C CYS A 145 -12.55 5.95 5.93
N ALA A 146 -13.48 6.00 4.98
CA ALA A 146 -13.11 6.22 3.60
C ALA A 146 -12.48 7.61 3.42
N PRO A 147 -11.42 7.76 2.60
CA PRO A 147 -10.89 9.07 2.25
C PRO A 147 -11.99 9.94 1.65
N THR A 148 -12.15 11.15 2.15
CA THR A 148 -13.04 12.13 1.51
C THR A 148 -12.31 12.74 0.33
N ASP A 149 -12.70 12.39 -0.89
CA ASP A 149 -12.12 13.02 -2.10
C ASP A 149 -12.53 14.49 -2.13
N GLN A 150 -11.69 15.36 -1.56
CA GLN A 150 -11.93 16.81 -1.55
C GLN A 150 -11.79 17.48 -2.93
N ASN A 151 -11.84 16.74 -4.04
CA ASN A 151 -11.80 17.30 -5.40
C ASN A 151 -12.52 16.43 -6.45
N GLU A 152 -13.80 16.11 -6.22
CA GLU A 152 -14.76 15.86 -7.31
C GLU A 152 -15.53 17.14 -7.69
N ARG A 153 -14.83 18.28 -7.82
CA ARG A 153 -15.42 19.48 -8.42
C ARG A 153 -14.75 19.81 -9.74
N CYS A 154 -15.57 19.74 -10.79
CA CYS A 154 -15.43 20.33 -12.12
C CYS A 154 -14.42 19.67 -13.05
N ASP A 155 -14.87 18.68 -13.83
CA ASP A 155 -14.46 18.47 -15.24
C ASP A 155 -15.54 17.68 -16.00
N LEU A 156 -16.82 18.04 -15.80
CA LEU A 156 -17.92 17.72 -16.72
C LEU A 156 -18.51 19.02 -17.26
N ALA A 157 -17.67 19.79 -17.94
CA ALA A 157 -18.06 20.85 -18.85
C ALA A 157 -16.91 21.06 -19.86
N GLY A 158 -17.04 20.42 -21.02
CA GLY A 158 -16.09 20.49 -22.13
C GLY A 158 -16.51 19.55 -23.24
#